data_AF-A0A0S2ZM47-F1
#
_entry.id   AF-A0A0S2ZM47-F1
#
_cell.length_a   1.000
_cell.length_b   1.000
_cell.length_c   1.000
_cell.angle_alpha   90.00
_cell.angle_beta   90.00
_cell.angle_gamma   90.00
#
_symmetry.space_group_name_H-M   'P 1'
#
loop_
_entity.id
_entity.type
_entity.pdbx_description
1 polymer ?
#
loop_
_entity_poly.entity_id
_entity_poly.type
_entity_poly.pdbx_seq_one_letter_code
_entity_poly.pdbx_strand_id
1 'polypeptide(L)'
;MFIKRNIYEYDIYKANISCLLEMGEINQEQYNMLKDIPKDERAKFVAAFEKLEADTSKGYHIFVEKSLEKFKKLNDIKEENIIEIAFDAIWIDKEVNNLEVTENIKFTCKRKASSILEIGKVKFYFNSMDNTFFQRGLGKKESPWFEIIKEYMRLSEIGDTENLNRFITNFKEKYINKKLNKEFYQRLIPKMDNVELLKNLY
;
A
#
# COMPACT_ATOMS: atom_id res chain seq x y z
N MET A 1 5.15 15.27 4.32
CA MET A 1 6.21 15.51 3.32
C MET A 1 5.76 14.95 1.98
N PHE A 2 5.74 15.78 0.93
CA PHE A 2 5.48 15.34 -0.44
C PHE A 2 6.81 14.94 -1.11
N ILE A 3 6.81 13.82 -1.82
CA ILE A 3 7.98 13.30 -2.52
C ILE A 3 7.53 12.80 -3.90
N LYS A 4 8.08 13.39 -4.96
CA LYS A 4 7.93 12.88 -6.33
C LYS A 4 8.97 11.78 -6.54
N ARG A 5 8.50 10.53 -6.66
CA ARG A 5 9.33 9.33 -6.78
C ARG A 5 8.46 8.24 -7.40
N ASN A 6 9.00 7.48 -8.35
CA ASN A 6 8.30 6.28 -8.82
C ASN A 6 8.29 5.25 -7.70
N ILE A 7 7.15 4.60 -7.48
CA ILE A 7 6.91 3.67 -6.38
C ILE A 7 6.15 2.47 -6.91
N TYR A 8 6.61 1.29 -6.56
CA TYR A 8 6.06 0.02 -7.01
C TYR A 8 5.76 -0.84 -5.78
N GLU A 9 4.50 -1.25 -5.63
CA GLU A 9 4.09 -2.25 -4.63
C GLU A 9 4.23 -3.63 -5.26
N TYR A 10 5.15 -4.44 -4.73
CA TYR A 10 5.27 -5.85 -5.06
C TYR A 10 4.77 -6.68 -3.89
N ASP A 11 3.76 -7.52 -4.11
CA ASP A 11 3.25 -8.47 -3.11
C ASP A 11 3.43 -9.91 -3.55
N ILE A 12 3.56 -10.83 -2.59
CA ILE A 12 3.56 -12.26 -2.90
C ILE A 12 2.16 -12.65 -3.38
N TYR A 13 2.09 -13.17 -4.61
CA TYR A 13 0.84 -13.66 -5.19
C TYR A 13 0.27 -14.77 -4.32
N LYS A 14 -0.95 -14.56 -3.80
CA LYS A 14 -1.65 -15.53 -2.93
C LYS A 14 -0.75 -16.02 -1.76
N ALA A 15 -0.02 -15.09 -1.14
CA ALA A 15 1.00 -15.31 -0.11
C ALA A 15 0.72 -16.45 0.86
N ASN A 16 -0.49 -16.49 1.44
CA ASN A 16 -0.86 -17.48 2.43
C ASN A 16 -0.72 -18.93 1.91
N ILE A 17 -1.34 -19.25 0.79
CA ILE A 17 -1.32 -20.62 0.24
C ILE A 17 -0.06 -20.93 -0.56
N SER A 18 0.57 -19.92 -1.19
CA SER A 18 1.84 -20.11 -1.89
C SER A 18 2.98 -20.45 -0.91
N CYS A 19 3.01 -19.81 0.26
CA CYS A 19 3.97 -20.16 1.29
C CYS A 19 3.72 -21.55 1.88
N LEU A 20 2.45 -21.94 2.13
CA LEU A 20 2.13 -23.29 2.59
C LEU A 20 2.54 -24.37 1.57
N LEU A 21 2.35 -24.11 0.27
CA LEU A 21 2.78 -25.01 -0.80
C LEU A 21 4.32 -25.13 -0.84
N GLU A 22 5.04 -23.99 -0.79
CA GLU A 22 6.50 -23.96 -0.74
C GLU A 22 7.07 -24.72 0.47
N MET A 23 6.33 -24.76 1.57
CA MET A 23 6.70 -25.50 2.77
C MET A 23 6.39 -27.00 2.69
N GLY A 24 5.58 -27.44 1.73
CA GLY A 24 5.06 -28.80 1.65
C GLY A 24 3.93 -29.11 2.63
N GLU A 25 3.34 -28.09 3.28
CA GLU A 25 2.20 -28.23 4.20
C GLU A 25 0.89 -28.49 3.44
N ILE A 26 0.82 -28.00 2.20
CA ILE A 26 -0.23 -28.35 1.25
C ILE A 26 0.39 -28.83 -0.05
N ASN A 27 -0.33 -29.68 -0.77
CA ASN A 27 0.08 -30.15 -2.09
C ASN A 27 -0.51 -29.26 -3.22
N GLN A 28 -0.09 -29.54 -4.45
CA GLN A 28 -0.51 -28.78 -5.64
C GLN A 28 -2.03 -28.86 -5.91
N GLU A 29 -2.67 -29.99 -5.57
CA GLU A 29 -4.12 -30.17 -5.72
C GLU A 29 -4.87 -29.24 -4.75
N GLN A 30 -4.48 -29.23 -3.48
CA GLN A 30 -5.01 -28.33 -2.46
C GLN A 30 -4.79 -26.87 -2.84
N TYR A 31 -3.60 -26.50 -3.32
CA TYR A 31 -3.35 -25.15 -3.83
C TYR A 31 -4.31 -24.80 -4.97
N ASN A 32 -4.50 -25.69 -5.94
CA ASN A 32 -5.39 -25.46 -7.08
C ASN A 32 -6.86 -25.29 -6.66
N MET A 33 -7.32 -25.99 -5.61
CA MET A 33 -8.64 -25.79 -5.04
C MET A 33 -8.76 -24.43 -4.34
N LEU A 34 -7.73 -24.04 -3.58
CA LEU A 34 -7.75 -22.83 -2.76
C LEU A 34 -7.52 -21.56 -3.58
N LYS A 35 -6.76 -21.62 -4.68
CA LYS A 35 -6.29 -20.43 -5.38
C LYS A 35 -7.43 -19.56 -5.90
N ASP A 36 -8.57 -20.15 -6.27
CA ASP A 36 -9.69 -19.42 -6.86
C ASP A 36 -10.75 -18.99 -5.82
N ILE A 37 -10.56 -19.37 -4.56
CA ILE A 37 -11.41 -18.96 -3.44
C ILE A 37 -11.14 -17.48 -3.08
N PRO A 38 -12.18 -16.70 -2.71
CA PRO A 38 -12.01 -15.32 -2.25
C PRO A 38 -11.01 -15.19 -1.09
N LYS A 39 -10.29 -14.05 -1.03
CA LYS A 39 -9.21 -13.83 -0.06
C LYS A 39 -9.64 -14.06 1.39
N ASP A 40 -10.82 -13.57 1.76
CA ASP A 40 -11.33 -13.66 3.13
C ASP A 40 -11.66 -15.11 3.52
N GLU A 41 -12.19 -15.90 2.58
CA GLU A 41 -12.45 -17.33 2.79
C GLU A 41 -11.15 -18.14 2.85
N ARG A 42 -10.17 -17.84 1.99
CA ARG A 42 -8.83 -18.46 2.09
C ARG A 42 -8.17 -18.14 3.44
N ALA A 43 -8.34 -16.93 3.96
CA ALA A 43 -7.78 -16.55 5.25
C ALA A 43 -8.40 -17.35 6.41
N LYS A 44 -9.72 -17.59 6.37
CA LYS A 44 -10.40 -18.47 7.34
C LYS A 44 -9.89 -19.91 7.27
N PHE A 45 -9.71 -20.45 6.07
CA PHE A 45 -9.15 -21.79 5.88
C PHE A 45 -7.75 -21.89 6.49
N VAL A 46 -6.84 -20.97 6.15
CA VAL A 46 -5.47 -20.98 6.66
C VAL A 46 -5.45 -20.84 8.18
N ALA A 47 -6.28 -19.97 8.76
CA ALA A 47 -6.38 -19.83 10.21
C ALA A 47 -6.93 -21.08 10.90
N ALA A 48 -7.82 -21.83 10.26
CA ALA A 48 -8.30 -23.11 10.77
C ALA A 48 -7.23 -24.20 10.66
N PHE A 49 -6.52 -24.26 9.53
CA PHE A 49 -5.40 -25.17 9.30
C PHE A 49 -4.28 -24.97 10.33
N GLU A 50 -3.84 -23.73 10.56
CA GLU A 50 -2.81 -23.41 11.55
C GLU A 50 -3.21 -23.79 12.98
N LYS A 51 -4.50 -23.74 13.32
CA LYS A 51 -5.00 -24.19 14.63
C LYS A 51 -4.99 -25.70 14.79
N LEU A 52 -5.28 -26.43 13.72
CA LEU A 52 -5.30 -27.89 13.73
C LEU A 52 -3.88 -28.46 13.76
N GLU A 53 -2.98 -27.85 13.01
CA GLU A 53 -1.58 -28.25 12.87
C GLU A 53 -0.66 -27.49 13.84
N ALA A 54 -1.17 -26.96 14.95
CA ALA A 54 -0.40 -26.05 15.82
C ALA A 54 0.91 -26.68 16.38
N ASP A 55 0.96 -28.01 16.49
CA ASP A 55 2.13 -28.75 16.99
C ASP A 55 3.18 -29.07 15.89
N THR A 56 2.82 -28.93 14.62
CA THR A 56 3.60 -29.37 13.44
C THR A 56 3.89 -28.24 12.45
N SER A 57 2.98 -27.27 12.34
CA SER A 57 3.02 -26.15 11.42
C SER A 57 4.03 -25.09 11.86
N LYS A 58 4.98 -24.79 10.97
CA LYS A 58 5.79 -23.58 11.07
C LYS A 58 4.97 -22.44 10.46
N GLY A 59 4.56 -21.43 11.22
CA GLY A 59 3.73 -20.34 10.66
C GLY A 59 4.27 -19.79 9.33
N TYR A 60 3.41 -19.71 8.30
CA TYR A 60 3.82 -19.37 6.92
C TYR A 60 4.51 -18.01 6.80
N HIS A 61 4.31 -17.15 7.80
CA HIS A 61 4.99 -15.86 7.96
C HIS A 61 6.51 -15.94 7.88
N ILE A 62 7.12 -17.02 8.38
CA ILE A 62 8.57 -17.23 8.28
C ILE A 62 9.00 -17.34 6.82
N PHE A 63 8.17 -17.96 5.98
CA PHE A 63 8.42 -18.08 4.54
C PHE A 63 8.11 -16.81 3.77
N VAL A 64 7.21 -15.96 4.26
CA VAL A 64 7.02 -14.60 3.73
C VAL A 64 8.31 -13.79 3.86
N GLU A 65 8.93 -13.76 5.04
CA GLU A 65 10.19 -13.05 5.26
C GLU A 65 11.32 -13.60 4.39
N LYS A 66 11.48 -14.92 4.34
CA LYS A 66 12.48 -15.57 3.46
C LYS A 66 12.25 -15.24 1.98
N SER A 67 10.99 -15.19 1.55
CA SER A 67 10.61 -14.88 0.18
C SER A 67 10.95 -13.43 -0.17
N LEU A 68 10.68 -12.49 0.73
CA LEU A 68 11.08 -11.08 0.57
C LEU A 68 12.60 -10.94 0.48
N GLU A 69 13.36 -11.62 1.33
CA GLU A 69 14.83 -11.57 1.30
C GLU A 69 15.40 -12.16 0.00
N LYS A 70 14.84 -13.28 -0.49
CA LYS A 70 15.21 -13.82 -1.80
C LYS A 70 14.85 -12.86 -2.93
N PHE A 71 13.66 -12.25 -2.89
CA PHE A 71 13.20 -11.28 -3.89
C PHE A 71 14.12 -10.05 -3.98
N LYS A 72 14.53 -9.51 -2.82
CA LYS A 72 15.50 -8.41 -2.74
C LYS A 72 16.82 -8.78 -3.40
N LYS A 73 17.40 -9.92 -3.03
CA LYS A 73 18.67 -10.39 -3.58
C LYS A 73 18.60 -10.64 -5.09
N LEU A 74 17.53 -11.28 -5.55
CA LEU A 74 17.31 -11.62 -6.96
C LEU A 74 17.20 -10.38 -7.87
N ASN A 75 16.73 -9.26 -7.33
CA ASN A 75 16.51 -8.02 -8.06
C ASN A 75 17.52 -6.91 -7.70
N ASP A 76 18.57 -7.23 -6.93
CA ASP A 76 19.56 -6.26 -6.44
C ASP A 76 18.89 -5.03 -5.78
N ILE A 77 17.88 -5.29 -4.95
CA ILE A 77 17.16 -4.24 -4.21
C ILE A 77 18.02 -3.85 -3.01
N LYS A 78 18.44 -2.60 -2.96
CA LYS A 78 19.19 -2.04 -1.83
C LYS A 78 18.25 -1.39 -0.84
N GLU A 79 18.70 -1.20 0.40
CA GLU A 79 17.90 -0.56 1.44
C GLU A 79 17.47 0.87 1.05
N GLU A 80 18.30 1.62 0.31
CA GLU A 80 17.89 2.94 -0.21
C GLU A 80 16.71 2.90 -1.18
N ASN A 81 16.49 1.75 -1.84
CA ASN A 81 15.35 1.57 -2.74
C ASN A 81 14.04 1.33 -1.99
N ILE A 82 14.11 0.88 -0.73
CA ILE A 82 12.96 0.43 0.03
C ILE A 82 12.27 1.64 0.66
N ILE A 83 10.99 1.79 0.35
CA ILE A 83 10.12 2.83 0.92
C ILE A 83 9.39 2.29 2.16
N GLU A 84 8.87 1.06 2.06
CA GLU A 84 8.34 0.32 3.21
C GLU A 84 8.22 -1.16 2.91
N ILE A 85 8.24 -1.97 3.96
CA ILE A 85 7.82 -3.38 3.93
C ILE A 85 6.60 -3.49 4.84
N ALA A 86 5.53 -4.11 4.34
CA ALA A 86 4.35 -4.40 5.13
C ALA A 86 3.89 -5.83 4.87
N PHE A 87 4.20 -6.71 5.82
CA PHE A 87 3.85 -8.12 5.78
C PHE A 87 4.38 -8.85 4.54
N ASP A 88 3.51 -9.14 3.55
CA ASP A 88 3.80 -9.87 2.31
C ASP A 88 4.12 -8.95 1.13
N ALA A 89 4.18 -7.65 1.37
CA ALA A 89 4.40 -6.64 0.35
C ALA A 89 5.58 -5.73 0.64
N ILE A 90 6.25 -5.30 -0.42
CA ILE A 90 7.36 -4.35 -0.40
C ILE A 90 7.08 -3.21 -1.38
N TRP A 91 7.28 -1.98 -0.93
CA TRP A 91 7.23 -0.77 -1.74
C TRP A 91 8.65 -0.33 -2.02
N ILE A 92 9.00 -0.24 -3.29
CA ILE A 92 10.34 0.15 -3.75
C ILE A 92 10.26 1.21 -4.83
N ASP A 93 11.34 1.96 -5.01
CA ASP A 93 11.46 2.94 -6.08
C ASP A 93 12.19 2.42 -7.34
N LYS A 94 12.40 1.12 -7.37
CA LYS A 94 13.08 0.40 -8.45
C LYS A 94 12.07 -0.52 -9.12
N GLU A 95 11.83 -0.33 -10.41
CA GLU A 95 11.06 -1.31 -11.18
C GLU A 95 11.89 -2.58 -11.38
N VAL A 96 11.28 -3.73 -11.14
CA VAL A 96 11.96 -5.03 -11.19
C VAL A 96 11.20 -6.03 -12.05
N ASN A 97 11.95 -6.95 -12.66
CA ASN A 97 11.44 -7.92 -13.64
C ASN A 97 11.51 -9.37 -13.14
N ASN A 98 12.39 -9.70 -12.18
CA ASN A 98 12.50 -11.06 -11.68
C ASN A 98 11.44 -11.29 -10.59
N LEU A 99 10.24 -11.66 -11.02
CA LEU A 99 9.09 -11.84 -10.14
C LEU A 99 8.94 -13.27 -9.59
N GLU A 100 9.53 -14.26 -10.25
CA GLU A 100 9.49 -15.66 -9.84
C GLU A 100 10.71 -15.95 -8.97
N VAL A 101 10.47 -16.12 -7.66
CA VAL A 101 11.51 -16.26 -6.63
C VAL A 101 11.82 -17.73 -6.37
N THR A 102 10.82 -18.58 -6.44
CA THR A 102 10.90 -20.04 -6.43
C THR A 102 9.86 -20.60 -7.39
N GLU A 103 9.78 -21.94 -7.50
CA GLU A 103 8.72 -22.61 -8.26
C GLU A 103 7.30 -22.25 -7.76
N ASN A 104 7.13 -22.04 -6.44
CA ASN A 104 5.82 -21.79 -5.84
C ASN A 104 5.60 -20.32 -5.40
N ILE A 105 6.67 -19.53 -5.32
CA ILE A 105 6.63 -18.14 -4.86
C ILE A 105 6.84 -17.19 -6.03
N LYS A 106 5.80 -16.42 -6.34
CA LYS A 106 5.81 -15.36 -7.34
C LYS A 106 5.34 -14.05 -6.73
N PHE A 107 6.00 -12.96 -7.10
CA PHE A 107 5.58 -11.60 -6.79
C PHE A 107 4.73 -11.01 -7.91
N THR A 108 3.84 -10.08 -7.57
CA THR A 108 3.07 -9.30 -8.52
C THR A 108 3.27 -7.81 -8.28
N CYS A 109 3.49 -7.04 -9.36
CA CYS A 109 3.43 -5.58 -9.27
C CYS A 109 1.96 -5.18 -9.18
N LYS A 110 1.49 -4.87 -7.98
CA LYS A 110 0.08 -4.69 -7.69
C LYS A 110 -0.38 -3.24 -7.86
N ARG A 111 0.47 -2.31 -7.47
CA ARG A 111 0.21 -0.87 -7.59
C ARG A 111 1.47 -0.14 -8.02
N LYS A 112 1.25 0.94 -8.76
CA LYS A 112 2.28 1.91 -9.14
C LYS A 112 1.85 3.29 -8.67
N ALA A 113 2.81 4.12 -8.30
CA ALA A 113 2.63 5.52 -7.97
C ALA A 113 3.83 6.33 -8.48
N SER A 114 3.60 7.60 -8.79
CA SER A 114 4.60 8.59 -9.23
C SER A 114 4.93 9.61 -8.12
N SER A 115 4.17 9.60 -7.03
CA SER A 115 4.49 10.35 -5.81
C SER A 115 3.85 9.76 -4.56
N ILE A 116 4.38 10.19 -3.42
CA ILE A 116 3.86 9.90 -2.10
C ILE A 116 3.77 11.18 -1.26
N LEU A 117 2.69 11.30 -0.50
CA LEU A 117 2.53 12.30 0.56
C LEU A 117 2.44 11.56 1.90
N GLU A 118 3.41 11.82 2.77
CA GLU A 118 3.49 11.22 4.10
C GLU A 118 3.03 12.21 5.17
N ILE A 119 2.05 11.79 5.99
CA ILE A 119 1.52 12.58 7.11
C ILE A 119 1.48 11.67 8.35
N GLY A 120 2.52 11.75 9.16
CA GLY A 120 2.74 10.82 10.27
C GLY A 120 2.85 9.38 9.76
N LYS A 121 1.94 8.50 10.22
CA LYS A 121 1.88 7.09 9.79
C LYS A 121 1.01 6.87 8.54
N VAL A 122 0.31 7.90 8.08
CA VAL A 122 -0.58 7.81 6.92
C VAL A 122 0.21 8.18 5.67
N LYS A 123 0.07 7.35 4.64
CA LYS A 123 0.73 7.53 3.34
C LYS A 123 -0.35 7.63 2.27
N PHE A 124 -0.27 8.67 1.46
CA PHE A 124 -1.11 8.85 0.28
C PHE A 124 -0.24 8.67 -0.95
N TYR A 125 -0.71 7.92 -1.92
CA TYR A 125 -0.01 7.58 -3.13
C TYR A 125 -0.81 8.07 -4.32
N PHE A 126 -0.13 8.66 -5.30
CA PHE A 126 -0.75 9.16 -6.53
C PHE A 126 0.04 8.66 -7.74
N ASN A 127 -0.67 8.37 -8.83
CA ASN A 127 -0.08 8.02 -10.12
C ASN A 127 -0.60 8.98 -11.20
N SER A 128 0.28 9.80 -11.76
CA SER A 128 -0.10 10.77 -12.80
C SER A 128 -0.39 10.14 -14.16
N MET A 129 0.06 8.91 -14.42
CA MET A 129 -0.16 8.25 -15.71
C MET A 129 -1.63 7.86 -15.91
N ASP A 130 -2.26 7.35 -14.85
CA ASP A 130 -3.65 6.83 -14.88
C ASP A 130 -4.58 7.58 -13.91
N ASN A 131 -4.08 8.63 -13.25
CA ASN A 131 -4.80 9.45 -12.27
C ASN A 131 -5.34 8.62 -11.08
N THR A 132 -4.70 7.50 -10.74
CA THR A 132 -5.09 6.68 -9.59
C THR A 132 -4.55 7.24 -8.28
N PHE A 133 -5.28 6.99 -7.20
CA PHE A 133 -4.97 7.45 -5.85
C PHE A 133 -5.33 6.37 -4.83
N PHE A 134 -4.46 6.14 -3.85
CA PHE A 134 -4.75 5.23 -2.74
C PHE A 134 -4.05 5.67 -1.46
N GLN A 135 -4.47 5.13 -0.32
CA GLN A 135 -3.88 5.42 0.98
C GLN A 135 -3.49 4.15 1.74
N ARG A 136 -2.52 4.29 2.64
CA ARG A 136 -2.21 3.34 3.70
C ARG A 136 -2.20 4.02 5.05
N GLY A 137 -2.57 3.25 6.09
CA GLY A 137 -2.50 3.67 7.49
C GLY A 137 -3.73 4.43 8.00
N LEU A 138 -4.73 4.74 7.17
CA LEU A 138 -5.91 5.50 7.60
C LEU A 138 -7.08 4.64 8.08
N GLY A 139 -7.19 3.40 7.59
CA GLY A 139 -8.33 2.50 7.86
C GLY A 139 -9.66 2.95 7.23
N LYS A 140 -9.71 4.10 6.56
CA LYS A 140 -10.88 4.63 5.86
C LYS A 140 -10.82 4.34 4.36
N LYS A 141 -11.94 3.87 3.80
CA LYS A 141 -12.05 3.60 2.36
C LYS A 141 -12.41 4.84 1.55
N GLU A 142 -13.15 5.77 2.14
CA GLU A 142 -13.68 6.94 1.45
C GLU A 142 -13.61 8.19 2.35
N SER A 143 -13.33 9.34 1.74
CA SER A 143 -13.41 10.66 2.38
C SER A 143 -13.36 11.74 1.31
N PRO A 144 -14.14 12.84 1.44
CA PRO A 144 -14.02 13.97 0.52
C PRO A 144 -12.63 14.64 0.55
N TRP A 145 -11.85 14.43 1.61
CA TRP A 145 -10.45 14.88 1.66
C TRP A 145 -9.55 14.20 0.63
N PHE A 146 -9.90 13.00 0.15
CA PHE A 146 -9.08 12.30 -0.83
C PHE A 146 -8.97 13.06 -2.14
N GLU A 147 -10.05 13.70 -2.59
CA GLU A 147 -10.02 14.55 -3.78
C GLU A 147 -9.12 15.78 -3.59
N ILE A 148 -9.13 16.36 -2.39
CA ILE A 148 -8.29 17.53 -2.08
C ILE A 148 -6.81 17.15 -2.04
N ILE A 149 -6.49 16.03 -1.42
CA ILE A 149 -5.11 15.51 -1.34
C ILE A 149 -4.63 15.07 -2.72
N LYS A 150 -5.47 14.38 -3.49
CA LYS A 150 -5.17 13.97 -4.86
C LYS A 150 -4.86 15.17 -5.75
N GLU A 151 -5.67 16.21 -5.69
CA GLU A 151 -5.44 17.43 -6.48
C GLU A 151 -4.17 18.18 -6.04
N TYR A 152 -3.92 18.26 -4.73
CA TYR A 152 -2.65 18.77 -4.21
C TYR A 152 -1.44 18.00 -4.78
N MET A 153 -1.48 16.66 -4.73
CA MET A 153 -0.40 15.81 -5.24
C MET A 153 -0.21 15.97 -6.75
N ARG A 154 -1.31 16.04 -7.52
CA ARG A 154 -1.28 16.27 -8.97
C ARG A 154 -0.60 17.58 -9.32
N LEU A 155 -1.01 18.68 -8.69
CA LEU A 155 -0.42 20.01 -8.90
C LEU A 155 1.05 20.06 -8.45
N SER A 156 1.37 19.38 -7.35
CA SER A 156 2.75 19.26 -6.86
C SER A 156 3.65 18.47 -7.81
N GLU A 157 3.15 17.40 -8.45
CA GLU A 157 3.92 16.61 -9.42
C GLU A 157 4.27 17.38 -10.70
N ILE A 158 3.36 18.21 -11.20
CA ILE A 158 3.58 19.02 -12.40
C ILE A 158 4.38 20.30 -12.12
N GLY A 159 4.61 20.64 -10.85
CA GLY A 159 5.36 21.84 -10.45
C GLY A 159 4.59 23.15 -10.66
N ASP A 160 3.26 23.10 -10.74
CA ASP A 160 2.41 24.26 -10.97
C ASP A 160 2.16 25.01 -9.65
N THR A 161 3.19 25.72 -9.20
CA THR A 161 3.20 26.37 -7.88
C THR A 161 2.13 27.45 -7.75
N GLU A 162 1.80 28.16 -8.84
CA GLU A 162 0.77 29.20 -8.81
C GLU A 162 -0.62 28.58 -8.57
N ASN A 163 -0.99 27.58 -9.37
CA ASN A 163 -2.29 26.93 -9.22
C ASN A 163 -2.37 26.13 -7.92
N LEU A 164 -1.26 25.51 -7.48
CA LEU A 164 -1.16 24.84 -6.18
C LEU A 164 -1.45 25.80 -5.02
N ASN A 165 -0.75 26.94 -4.98
CA ASN A 165 -0.92 27.95 -3.94
C ASN A 165 -2.34 28.52 -3.94
N ARG A 166 -2.89 28.80 -5.13
CA ARG A 166 -4.27 29.29 -5.28
C ARG A 166 -5.27 28.25 -4.79
N PHE A 167 -5.10 26.98 -5.18
CA PHE A 167 -5.96 25.88 -4.78
C PHE A 167 -5.99 25.71 -3.26
N ILE A 168 -4.82 25.58 -2.62
CA ILE A 168 -4.71 25.37 -1.18
C ILE A 168 -5.20 26.59 -0.39
N THR A 169 -4.86 27.80 -0.81
CA THR A 169 -5.32 29.03 -0.14
C THR A 169 -6.84 29.15 -0.18
N ASN A 170 -7.45 28.96 -1.35
CA ASN A 170 -8.90 29.01 -1.52
C ASN A 170 -9.61 27.93 -0.70
N PHE A 171 -9.07 26.69 -0.69
CA PHE A 171 -9.65 25.61 0.09
C PHE A 171 -9.58 25.90 1.60
N LYS A 172 -8.43 26.37 2.08
CA LYS A 172 -8.21 26.75 3.49
C LYS A 172 -9.15 27.87 3.92
N GLU A 173 -9.30 28.92 3.11
CA GLU A 173 -10.22 30.02 3.41
C GLU A 173 -11.65 29.52 3.57
N LYS A 174 -12.11 28.66 2.65
CA LYS A 174 -13.45 28.05 2.75
C LYS A 174 -13.57 27.15 3.99
N TYR A 175 -12.54 26.37 4.31
CA TYR A 175 -12.52 25.51 5.50
C TYR A 175 -12.64 26.33 6.80
N ILE A 176 -11.82 27.36 6.98
CA ILE A 176 -11.81 28.22 8.17
C ILE A 176 -13.16 28.94 8.33
N ASN A 177 -13.71 29.45 7.24
CA ASN A 177 -14.99 30.17 7.25
C ASN A 177 -16.22 29.25 7.29
N LYS A 178 -16.03 27.93 7.48
CA LYS A 178 -17.09 26.93 7.50
C LYS A 178 -17.99 26.91 6.24
N LYS A 179 -17.42 27.22 5.07
CA LYS A 179 -18.12 27.29 3.76
C LYS A 179 -18.04 25.99 2.94
N LEU A 180 -17.38 24.96 3.43
CA LEU A 180 -17.33 23.62 2.82
C LEU A 180 -18.48 22.73 3.31
N ASN A 181 -18.71 21.62 2.58
CA ASN A 181 -19.63 20.56 3.01
C ASN A 181 -19.27 20.07 4.42
N LYS A 182 -20.30 19.78 5.24
CA LYS A 182 -20.19 19.29 6.61
C LYS A 182 -19.22 18.10 6.78
N GLU A 183 -19.10 17.24 5.77
CA GLU A 183 -18.21 16.08 5.80
C GLU A 183 -16.72 16.45 5.90
N PHE A 184 -16.31 17.61 5.39
CA PHE A 184 -14.92 18.06 5.51
C PHE A 184 -14.51 18.37 6.96
N TYR A 185 -15.45 18.68 7.85
CA TYR A 185 -15.14 18.94 9.26
C TYR A 185 -15.07 17.66 10.09
N GLN A 186 -15.38 16.50 9.50
CA GLN A 186 -15.02 15.22 10.10
C GLN A 186 -13.52 15.02 9.98
N ARG A 187 -12.86 14.67 11.08
CA ARG A 187 -11.42 14.44 11.11
C ARG A 187 -11.06 13.36 10.10
N LEU A 188 -10.15 13.66 9.18
CA LEU A 188 -9.64 12.68 8.23
C LEU A 188 -8.84 11.61 8.98
N ILE A 189 -7.75 12.04 9.61
CA ILE A 189 -6.82 11.22 10.37
C ILE A 189 -7.27 11.19 11.84
N PRO A 190 -7.44 10.01 12.46
CA PRO A 190 -7.80 9.93 13.88
C PRO A 190 -6.81 10.69 14.75
N LYS A 191 -7.34 11.48 15.69
CA LYS A 191 -6.56 12.31 16.65
C LYS A 191 -5.75 13.46 16.03
N MET A 192 -5.89 13.74 14.74
CA MET A 192 -5.32 14.93 14.10
C MET A 192 -6.45 15.90 13.75
N ASP A 193 -6.28 17.18 14.07
CA ASP A 193 -7.21 18.20 13.59
C ASP A 193 -6.96 18.47 12.10
N ASN A 194 -8.02 18.66 11.32
CA ASN A 194 -7.88 18.93 9.90
C ASN A 194 -7.18 20.28 9.62
N VAL A 195 -7.15 21.21 10.58
CA VAL A 195 -6.32 22.42 10.50
C VAL A 195 -4.83 22.07 10.51
N GLU A 196 -4.43 21.02 11.24
CA GLU A 196 -3.06 20.50 11.24
C GLU A 196 -2.74 19.77 9.94
N LEU A 197 -3.69 19.00 9.41
CA LEU A 197 -3.58 18.40 8.07
C LEU A 197 -3.30 19.46 7.00
N LEU A 198 -4.03 20.58 7.02
CA LEU A 198 -3.83 21.68 6.07
C LEU A 198 -2.44 22.31 6.13
N LYS A 199 -1.77 22.31 7.30
CA LYS A 199 -0.39 22.80 7.42
C LYS A 199 0.61 21.90 6.69
N ASN A 200 0.28 20.63 6.46
CA ASN A 200 1.14 19.68 5.74
C ASN A 200 1.01 19.80 4.21
N LEU A 201 0.02 20.56 3.72
CA LEU A 201 -0.20 20.82 2.30
C LEU A 201 0.37 22.18 1.85
N TYR A 202 1.13 22.85 2.72
CA TYR A 202 1.77 24.13 2.45
C TYR A 202 3.28 23.97 2.34
#